data_AF-A0A0P0LMN8-F1
#
_entry.id   AF-A0A0P0LMN8-F1
#
_cell.length_a   1.000
_cell.length_b   1.000
_cell.length_c   1.000
_cell.angle_alpha   90.00
_cell.angle_beta   90.00
_cell.angle_gamma   90.00
#
_symmetry.space_group_name_H-M   'P 1'
#
loop_
_entity.id
_entity.type
_entity.pdbx_description
1 polymer ?
#
loop_
_entity_poly.entity_id
_entity_poly.type
_entity_poly.pdbx_seq_one_letter_code
_entity_poly.pdbx_strand_id
1 'polypeptide(L)'
;MATAAKTTKQIIQAYKAVRQVEALTQAKLDALLETNTLYKLFEPDTRHPYYVLADAGKNTLAAFESAIAGVLDWKIGSSTIGEELDKVKARQIVNEEAEDADLDALRLIQPVAMTEEQVADKLITAYYAACSVWIKAKDSVVNAELSDLFGKKNAERHKETPAVKLTKEANAAIRNIMKSTQQMRDYGNGTNTLRRELEKKQVMRGLSGQGIDAAIKLMLKP
;
A
#
# COMPACT_ATOMS: atom_id res chain seq x y z
N MET A 1 25.61 -3.12 -2.28
CA MET A 1 24.76 -1.98 -1.88
C MET A 1 23.60 -1.87 -2.85
N ALA A 2 22.44 -1.45 -2.38
CA ALA A 2 21.29 -1.13 -3.21
C ALA A 2 21.61 0.09 -4.11
N THR A 3 21.22 0.08 -5.39
CA THR A 3 21.38 1.21 -6.32
C THR A 3 20.05 1.92 -6.55
N ALA A 4 20.07 3.18 -6.99
CA ALA A 4 18.87 3.94 -7.33
C ALA A 4 17.97 3.16 -8.31
N ALA A 5 18.56 2.55 -9.33
CA ALA A 5 17.86 1.69 -10.29
C ALA A 5 17.17 0.48 -9.64
N LYS A 6 17.86 -0.25 -8.76
CA LYS A 6 17.29 -1.42 -8.07
C LYS A 6 16.15 -1.01 -7.13
N THR A 7 16.32 0.10 -6.42
CA THR A 7 15.32 0.67 -5.52
C THR A 7 14.08 1.12 -6.28
N THR A 8 14.27 1.85 -7.37
CA THR A 8 13.20 2.29 -8.28
C THR A 8 12.40 1.11 -8.82
N LYS A 9 13.06 0.03 -9.25
CA LYS A 9 12.38 -1.20 -9.69
C LYS A 9 11.48 -1.80 -8.60
N GLN A 10 11.94 -1.81 -7.35
CA GLN A 10 11.12 -2.30 -6.23
C GLN A 10 9.95 -1.37 -5.91
N ILE A 11 10.14 -0.05 -6.02
CA ILE A 11 9.08 0.95 -5.83
C ILE A 11 8.00 0.77 -6.90
N ILE A 12 8.36 0.63 -8.17
CA ILE A 12 7.40 0.37 -9.26
C ILE A 12 6.58 -0.90 -8.96
N GLN A 13 7.24 -1.99 -8.55
CA GLN A 13 6.56 -3.25 -8.20
C GLN A 13 5.60 -3.11 -7.01
N ALA A 14 6.01 -2.37 -5.98
CA ALA A 14 5.17 -2.08 -4.82
C ALA A 14 3.98 -1.19 -5.20
N TYR A 15 4.21 -0.13 -5.97
CA TYR A 15 3.18 0.79 -6.43
C TYR A 15 2.07 0.06 -7.21
N LYS A 16 2.45 -0.73 -8.21
CA LYS A 16 1.51 -1.55 -9.00
C LYS A 16 0.69 -2.51 -8.13
N ALA A 17 1.34 -3.16 -7.17
CA ALA A 17 0.64 -4.08 -6.27
C ALA A 17 -0.36 -3.35 -5.36
N VAL A 18 -0.02 -2.15 -4.88
CA VAL A 18 -0.92 -1.33 -4.05
C VAL A 18 -2.08 -0.77 -4.88
N ARG A 19 -1.81 -0.28 -6.10
CA ARG A 19 -2.83 0.15 -7.07
C ARG A 19 -3.81 -0.96 -7.42
N GLN A 20 -3.30 -2.17 -7.65
CA GLN A 20 -4.14 -3.34 -7.90
C GLN A 20 -5.05 -3.65 -6.71
N VAL A 21 -4.55 -3.54 -5.48
CA VAL A 21 -5.37 -3.74 -4.28
C VAL A 21 -6.45 -2.68 -4.15
N GLU A 22 -6.12 -1.40 -4.34
CA GLU A 22 -7.09 -0.31 -4.32
C GLU A 22 -8.21 -0.56 -5.35
N ALA A 23 -7.86 -0.86 -6.60
CA ALA A 23 -8.81 -1.19 -7.66
C ALA A 23 -9.69 -2.41 -7.31
N LEU A 24 -9.12 -3.49 -6.75
CA LEU A 24 -9.89 -4.68 -6.38
C LEU A 24 -10.81 -4.45 -5.18
N THR A 25 -10.39 -3.63 -4.21
CA THR A 25 -11.27 -3.26 -3.08
C THR A 25 -12.46 -2.43 -3.55
N GLN A 26 -12.24 -1.51 -4.50
CA GLN A 26 -13.32 -0.75 -5.13
C GLN A 26 -14.20 -1.67 -6.00
N ALA A 27 -13.63 -2.53 -6.83
CA ALA A 27 -14.38 -3.47 -7.66
C ALA A 27 -15.26 -4.43 -6.85
N LYS A 28 -14.85 -4.81 -5.63
CA LYS A 28 -15.68 -5.62 -4.73
C LYS A 28 -16.91 -4.86 -4.23
N LEU A 29 -16.75 -3.57 -3.93
CA LEU A 29 -17.86 -2.68 -3.58
C LEU A 29 -18.77 -2.47 -4.80
N ASP A 30 -18.20 -2.16 -5.97
CA ASP A 30 -18.94 -1.92 -7.20
C ASP A 30 -19.75 -3.15 -7.61
N ALA A 31 -19.18 -4.35 -7.53
CA ALA A 31 -19.88 -5.59 -7.82
C ALA A 31 -21.10 -5.82 -6.90
N LEU A 32 -21.03 -5.42 -5.62
CA LEU A 32 -22.19 -5.44 -4.72
C LEU A 32 -23.26 -4.46 -5.18
N LEU A 33 -22.87 -3.21 -5.43
CA LEU A 33 -23.79 -2.14 -5.84
C LEU A 33 -24.43 -2.43 -7.20
N GLU A 34 -23.73 -3.09 -8.11
CA GLU A 34 -24.21 -3.44 -9.43
C GLU A 34 -25.15 -4.64 -9.46
N THR A 35 -25.12 -5.53 -8.46
CA THR A 35 -25.88 -6.79 -8.53
C THR A 35 -26.94 -6.93 -7.46
N ASN A 36 -26.87 -6.12 -6.40
CA ASN A 36 -27.80 -6.20 -5.31
C ASN A 36 -28.80 -5.02 -5.34
N THR A 37 -30.05 -5.32 -5.72
CA THR A 37 -31.14 -4.36 -5.83
C THR A 37 -31.40 -3.59 -4.54
N LEU A 38 -31.12 -4.17 -3.36
CA LEU A 38 -31.26 -3.46 -2.08
C LEU A 38 -30.35 -2.23 -2.01
N TYR A 39 -29.13 -2.32 -2.52
CA TYR A 39 -28.17 -1.21 -2.52
C TYR A 39 -28.30 -0.28 -3.72
N LYS A 40 -29.03 -0.69 -4.77
CA LYS A 40 -29.37 0.18 -5.91
C LYS A 40 -30.55 1.09 -5.64
N LEU A 41 -31.58 0.56 -4.97
CA LEU A 41 -32.89 1.22 -4.85
C LEU A 41 -33.06 2.01 -3.56
N PHE A 42 -32.23 1.73 -2.54
CA PHE A 42 -32.27 2.39 -1.24
C PHE A 42 -30.92 3.03 -0.92
N GLU A 43 -30.91 4.01 -0.02
CA GLU A 43 -29.67 4.62 0.43
C GLU A 43 -28.69 3.53 0.92
N PRO A 44 -27.44 3.53 0.44
CA PRO A 44 -26.51 2.49 0.83
C PRO A 44 -26.17 2.58 2.32
N ASP A 45 -26.24 1.45 3.03
CA ASP A 45 -25.73 1.38 4.39
C ASP A 45 -24.20 1.48 4.35
N THR A 46 -23.67 2.67 4.65
CA THR A 46 -22.23 2.96 4.65
C THR A 46 -21.46 2.18 5.72
N ARG A 47 -22.15 1.50 6.64
CA ARG A 47 -21.54 0.55 7.59
C ARG A 47 -21.20 -0.79 6.95
N HIS A 48 -21.63 -1.03 5.70
CA HIS A 48 -21.30 -2.26 4.99
C HIS A 48 -19.78 -2.44 4.90
N PRO A 49 -19.24 -3.64 5.19
CA PRO A 49 -17.80 -3.87 5.26
C PRO A 49 -17.06 -3.55 3.96
N TYR A 50 -17.75 -3.55 2.81
CA TYR A 50 -17.14 -3.21 1.52
C TYR A 50 -16.84 -1.72 1.37
N TYR A 51 -17.60 -0.82 2.01
CA TYR A 51 -17.23 0.61 2.07
C TYR A 51 -15.94 0.78 2.87
N VAL A 52 -15.89 0.17 4.05
CA VAL A 52 -14.72 0.20 4.93
C VAL A 52 -13.48 -0.40 4.23
N LEU A 53 -13.68 -1.46 3.44
CA LEU A 53 -12.62 -2.10 2.68
C LEU A 53 -12.12 -1.24 1.52
N ALA A 54 -13.02 -0.61 0.76
CA ALA A 54 -12.66 0.31 -0.33
C ALA A 54 -11.90 1.53 0.20
N ASP A 55 -12.34 2.12 1.31
CA ASP A 55 -11.64 3.23 1.97
C ASP A 55 -10.27 2.79 2.50
N ALA A 56 -10.15 1.58 3.04
CA ALA A 56 -8.87 1.03 3.45
C ALA A 56 -7.90 0.83 2.28
N GLY A 57 -8.40 0.42 1.10
CA GLY A 57 -7.62 0.35 -0.14
C GLY A 57 -7.05 1.71 -0.55
N LYS A 58 -7.91 2.73 -0.61
CA LYS A 58 -7.53 4.12 -0.91
C LYS A 58 -6.50 4.67 0.07
N ASN A 59 -6.72 4.45 1.37
CA ASN A 59 -5.79 4.87 2.41
C ASN A 59 -4.42 4.18 2.30
N THR A 60 -4.39 2.91 1.87
CA THR A 60 -3.12 2.18 1.63
C THR A 60 -2.34 2.82 0.48
N LEU A 61 -3.02 3.12 -0.64
CA LEU A 61 -2.41 3.80 -1.79
C LEU A 61 -1.89 5.19 -1.41
N ALA A 62 -2.72 6.03 -0.79
CA ALA A 62 -2.35 7.38 -0.38
C ALA A 62 -1.18 7.40 0.60
N ALA A 63 -1.14 6.47 1.57
CA ALA A 63 -0.03 6.35 2.51
C ALA A 63 1.27 5.95 1.81
N PHE A 64 1.20 5.03 0.83
CA PHE A 64 2.36 4.62 0.05
C PHE A 64 2.86 5.74 -0.87
N GLU A 65 1.96 6.41 -1.60
CA GLU A 65 2.29 7.56 -2.45
C GLU A 65 2.91 8.70 -1.65
N SER A 66 2.39 8.99 -0.45
CA SER A 66 2.98 9.97 0.45
C SER A 66 4.39 9.60 0.90
N ALA A 67 4.68 8.31 1.11
CA ALA A 67 6.03 7.85 1.43
C ALA A 67 6.98 8.00 0.23
N ILE A 68 6.50 7.67 -0.97
CA ILE A 68 7.28 7.79 -2.21
C ILE A 68 7.59 9.26 -2.52
N ALA A 69 6.60 10.15 -2.42
CA ALA A 69 6.78 11.60 -2.57
C ALA A 69 7.92 12.12 -1.66
N GLY A 70 8.02 11.57 -0.45
CA GLY A 70 9.06 11.91 0.52
C GLY A 70 10.49 11.49 0.12
N VAL A 71 10.66 10.49 -0.75
CA VAL A 71 11.97 9.92 -1.12
C VAL A 71 12.39 10.14 -2.57
N LEU A 72 11.50 10.67 -3.44
CA LEU A 72 11.76 10.81 -4.87
C LEU A 72 13.08 11.52 -5.20
N ASP A 73 13.38 12.59 -4.46
CA ASP A 73 14.56 13.43 -4.67
C ASP A 73 15.78 13.03 -3.82
N TRP A 74 15.67 11.96 -3.02
CA TRP A 74 16.79 11.51 -2.21
C TRP A 74 17.90 10.97 -3.10
N LYS A 75 19.14 11.42 -2.85
CA LYS A 75 20.30 10.94 -3.58
C LYS A 75 20.67 9.53 -3.15
N ILE A 76 20.64 8.61 -4.11
CA ILE A 76 21.04 7.22 -3.95
C ILE A 76 22.25 6.96 -4.86
N GLY A 77 23.45 7.09 -4.30
CA GLY A 77 24.67 7.09 -5.09
C GLY A 77 24.74 8.33 -5.98
N SER A 78 24.69 8.17 -7.30
CA SER A 78 24.81 9.25 -8.28
C SER A 78 23.48 9.69 -8.92
N SER A 79 22.34 9.14 -8.51
CA SER A 79 21.03 9.46 -9.08
C SER A 79 19.94 9.50 -8.01
N THR A 80 18.78 10.05 -8.34
CA THR A 80 17.58 10.01 -7.49
C THR A 80 16.59 8.94 -7.96
N ILE A 81 15.56 8.66 -7.17
CA ILE A 81 14.47 7.77 -7.62
C ILE A 81 13.70 8.41 -8.77
N GLY A 82 13.43 9.72 -8.70
CA GLY A 82 12.76 10.46 -9.77
C GLY A 82 13.48 10.35 -11.11
N GLU A 83 14.80 10.60 -11.13
CA GLU A 83 15.62 10.46 -12.34
C GLU A 83 15.61 9.03 -12.91
N GLU A 84 15.64 8.02 -12.03
CA GLU A 84 15.58 6.62 -12.47
C GLU A 84 14.20 6.25 -13.02
N LEU A 85 13.10 6.80 -12.49
CA LEU A 85 11.77 6.62 -13.07
C LEU A 85 11.70 7.20 -14.49
N ASP A 86 12.28 8.38 -14.72
CA ASP A 86 12.37 8.98 -16.05
C ASP A 86 13.20 8.14 -17.02
N LYS A 87 14.33 7.57 -16.57
CA LYS A 87 15.12 6.64 -17.37
C LYS A 87 14.34 5.38 -17.73
N VAL A 88 13.53 4.85 -16.80
CA VAL A 88 12.66 3.69 -17.08
C VAL A 88 11.62 4.05 -18.13
N LYS A 89 10.95 5.22 -18.04
CA LYS A 89 10.02 5.65 -19.09
C LYS A 89 10.72 5.86 -20.43
N ALA A 90 11.87 6.52 -20.45
CA ALA A 90 12.61 6.76 -21.68
C ALA A 90 12.96 5.44 -22.39
N ARG A 91 13.34 4.41 -21.64
CA ARG A 91 13.56 3.05 -22.18
C ARG A 91 12.28 2.42 -22.72
N GLN A 92 11.16 2.55 -21.99
CA GLN A 92 9.86 2.05 -22.47
C GLN A 92 9.51 2.64 -23.83
N ILE A 93 9.70 3.95 -24.01
CA ILE A 93 9.43 4.67 -25.27
C ILE A 93 10.39 4.21 -26.38
N VAL A 94 11.70 4.18 -26.11
CA VAL A 94 12.73 3.79 -27.09
C VAL A 94 12.55 2.34 -27.55
N ASN A 95 12.09 1.46 -26.67
CA ASN A 95 11.87 0.05 -26.96
C ASN A 95 10.47 -0.24 -27.55
N GLU A 96 9.64 0.78 -27.76
CA GLU A 96 8.24 0.62 -28.22
C GLU A 96 7.42 -0.35 -27.34
N GLU A 97 7.70 -0.36 -26.03
CA GLU A 97 6.96 -1.16 -25.05
C GLU A 97 5.57 -0.56 -24.81
N ALA A 98 4.57 -1.42 -24.55
CA ALA A 98 3.20 -1.00 -24.28
C ALA A 98 3.14 -0.01 -23.10
N GLU A 99 2.25 0.98 -23.21
CA GLU A 99 2.09 2.03 -22.19
C GLU A 99 1.77 1.44 -20.81
N ASP A 100 2.37 2.02 -19.78
CA ASP A 100 2.30 1.55 -18.40
C ASP A 100 1.71 2.66 -17.54
N ALA A 101 0.38 2.72 -17.49
CA ALA A 101 -0.36 3.77 -16.81
C ALA A 101 0.01 3.89 -15.33
N ASP A 102 0.40 2.80 -14.67
CA ASP A 102 0.86 2.83 -13.28
C ASP A 102 2.25 3.46 -13.15
N LEU A 103 3.16 3.23 -14.11
CA LEU A 103 4.45 3.92 -14.15
C LEU A 103 4.26 5.43 -14.39
N ASP A 104 3.33 5.80 -15.27
CA ASP A 104 3.04 7.20 -15.55
C ASP A 104 2.41 7.89 -14.33
N ALA A 105 1.45 7.26 -13.66
CA ALA A 105 0.88 7.78 -12.41
C ALA A 105 1.95 7.95 -11.32
N LEU A 106 2.85 6.97 -11.16
CA LEU A 106 3.95 7.03 -10.21
C LEU A 106 4.91 8.20 -10.50
N ARG A 107 5.17 8.50 -11.77
CA ARG A 107 6.02 9.63 -12.20
C ARG A 107 5.39 11.00 -11.98
N LEU A 108 4.06 11.06 -11.94
CA LEU A 108 3.33 12.31 -11.72
C LEU A 108 3.29 12.73 -10.24
N ILE A 109 3.67 11.84 -9.32
CA ILE A 109 3.78 12.15 -7.89
C ILE A 109 4.81 13.27 -7.72
N GLN A 110 4.37 14.40 -7.15
CA GLN A 110 5.25 15.52 -6.88
C GLN A 110 6.13 15.19 -5.66
N PRO A 111 7.45 15.46 -5.74
CA PRO A 111 8.32 15.28 -4.59
C PRO A 111 7.92 16.25 -3.46
N VAL A 112 7.99 15.76 -2.23
CA VAL A 112 7.70 16.54 -1.03
C VAL A 112 8.89 16.39 -0.09
N ALA A 113 9.47 17.51 0.32
CA ALA A 113 10.56 17.50 1.29
C ALA A 113 10.07 16.90 2.62
N MET A 114 10.62 15.73 2.98
CA MET A 114 10.32 15.03 4.23
C MET A 114 11.61 14.58 4.92
N THR A 115 11.58 14.55 6.25
CA THR A 115 12.65 13.94 7.05
C THR A 115 12.58 12.41 6.97
N GLU A 116 13.69 11.74 7.32
CA GLU A 116 13.72 10.28 7.40
C GLU A 116 12.71 9.74 8.40
N GLU A 117 12.45 10.47 9.49
CA GLU A 117 11.44 10.11 10.49
C GLU A 117 10.03 10.11 9.88
N GLN A 118 9.68 11.17 9.15
CA GLN A 118 8.38 11.31 8.51
C GLN A 118 8.16 10.20 7.47
N VAL A 119 9.16 9.92 6.63
CA VAL A 119 9.09 8.83 5.65
C VAL A 119 8.94 7.48 6.35
N ALA A 120 9.69 7.23 7.44
CA ALA A 120 9.54 5.98 8.21
C ALA A 120 8.11 5.81 8.74
N ASP A 121 7.48 6.87 9.26
CA ASP A 121 6.09 6.82 9.72
C ASP A 121 5.10 6.55 8.59
N LYS A 122 5.29 7.15 7.42
CA LYS A 122 4.45 6.88 6.24
C LYS A 122 4.59 5.44 5.75
N LEU A 123 5.80 4.88 5.73
CA LEU A 123 6.04 3.48 5.34
C LEU A 123 5.42 2.50 6.35
N ILE A 124 5.53 2.76 7.64
CA ILE A 124 4.86 1.99 8.70
C ILE A 124 3.33 2.06 8.54
N THR A 125 2.80 3.26 8.29
CA THR A 125 1.37 3.48 8.05
C THR A 125 0.88 2.70 6.83
N ALA A 126 1.59 2.77 5.70
CA ALA A 126 1.25 2.04 4.49
C ALA A 126 1.25 0.52 4.73
N TYR A 127 2.24 0.00 5.48
CA TYR A 127 2.28 -1.41 5.84
C TYR A 127 1.10 -1.84 6.72
N TYR A 128 0.75 -1.07 7.75
CA TYR A 128 -0.38 -1.38 8.61
C TYR A 128 -1.72 -1.28 7.88
N ALA A 129 -1.87 -0.28 6.99
CA ALA A 129 -3.04 -0.16 6.13
C ALA A 129 -3.19 -1.39 5.23
N ALA A 130 -2.11 -1.84 4.57
CA ALA A 130 -2.12 -3.04 3.75
C ALA A 130 -2.45 -4.31 4.55
N CYS A 131 -1.93 -4.45 5.77
CA CYS A 131 -2.29 -5.54 6.69
C CYS A 131 -3.78 -5.51 7.04
N SER A 132 -4.34 -4.34 7.31
CA SER A 132 -5.77 -4.15 7.60
C SER A 132 -6.62 -4.62 6.42
N VAL A 133 -6.30 -4.19 5.20
CA VAL A 133 -6.98 -4.64 3.96
C VAL A 133 -6.89 -6.16 3.83
N TRP A 134 -5.72 -6.77 4.01
CA TRP A 134 -5.56 -8.21 3.90
C TRP A 134 -6.41 -9.01 4.90
N ILE A 135 -6.54 -8.52 6.15
CA ILE A 135 -7.37 -9.15 7.17
C ILE A 135 -8.85 -9.02 6.81
N LYS A 136 -9.29 -7.79 6.50
CA LYS A 136 -10.70 -7.48 6.19
C LYS A 136 -11.18 -8.13 4.90
N ALA A 137 -10.28 -8.40 3.96
CA ALA A 137 -10.59 -9.08 2.71
C ALA A 137 -10.77 -10.61 2.85
N LYS A 138 -10.57 -11.20 4.04
CA LYS A 138 -10.78 -12.63 4.25
C LYS A 138 -12.28 -12.93 4.31
N ASP A 139 -12.72 -13.94 3.58
CA ASP A 139 -14.12 -14.37 3.56
C ASP A 139 -14.66 -14.64 4.97
N SER A 140 -13.85 -15.21 5.87
CA SER A 140 -14.26 -15.45 7.26
C SER A 140 -14.57 -14.15 8.03
N VAL A 141 -13.80 -13.09 7.78
CA VAL A 141 -13.98 -11.78 8.44
C VAL A 141 -15.18 -11.06 7.84
N VAL A 142 -15.28 -11.02 6.51
CA VAL A 142 -16.45 -10.47 5.81
C VAL A 142 -17.73 -11.16 6.27
N ASN A 143 -17.75 -12.50 6.33
CA ASN A 143 -18.93 -13.25 6.77
C ASN A 143 -19.33 -12.93 8.21
N ALA A 144 -18.35 -12.75 9.10
CA ALA A 144 -18.61 -12.39 10.48
C ALA A 144 -19.21 -10.98 10.56
N GLU A 145 -18.59 -10.00 9.92
CA GLU A 145 -19.07 -8.61 9.92
C GLU A 145 -20.48 -8.48 9.29
N LEU A 146 -20.73 -9.17 8.18
CA LEU A 146 -22.06 -9.22 7.57
C LEU A 146 -23.10 -9.93 8.44
N SER A 147 -22.70 -11.00 9.13
CA SER A 147 -23.58 -11.72 10.05
C SER A 147 -23.95 -10.89 11.28
N ASP A 148 -23.02 -10.07 11.77
CA ASP A 148 -23.24 -9.17 12.90
C ASP A 148 -24.15 -8.00 12.51
N LEU A 149 -24.01 -7.47 11.30
CA LEU A 149 -24.82 -6.35 10.81
C LEU A 149 -26.24 -6.76 10.37
N PHE A 150 -26.36 -7.85 9.61
CA PHE A 150 -27.60 -8.22 8.92
C PHE A 150 -28.23 -9.53 9.41
N GLY A 151 -27.55 -10.19 10.36
CA GLY A 151 -27.94 -11.50 10.87
C GLY A 151 -27.41 -12.65 10.01
N LYS A 152 -27.04 -13.77 10.67
CA LYS A 152 -26.44 -14.96 10.05
C LYS A 152 -27.23 -15.52 8.85
N LYS A 153 -28.56 -15.42 8.86
CA LYS A 153 -29.43 -15.94 7.79
C LYS A 153 -29.38 -15.08 6.52
N ASN A 154 -28.97 -13.82 6.62
CA ASN A 154 -29.00 -12.86 5.52
C ASN A 154 -27.61 -12.54 4.97
N ALA A 155 -26.53 -12.83 5.70
CA ALA A 155 -25.16 -12.44 5.34
C ALA A 155 -24.79 -12.76 3.88
N GLU A 156 -25.16 -13.94 3.35
CA GLU A 156 -24.88 -14.32 1.96
C GLU A 156 -25.57 -13.41 0.93
N ARG A 157 -26.75 -12.86 1.25
CA ARG A 157 -27.48 -11.92 0.37
C ARG A 157 -26.82 -10.56 0.28
N HIS A 158 -25.88 -10.25 1.18
CA HIS A 158 -25.15 -8.99 1.23
C HIS A 158 -23.72 -9.12 0.66
N LYS A 159 -23.41 -10.23 -0.01
CA LYS A 159 -22.18 -10.37 -0.77
C LYS A 159 -22.35 -9.93 -2.22
N GLU A 160 -21.24 -9.57 -2.82
CA GLU A 160 -21.15 -9.30 -4.25
C GLU A 160 -21.32 -10.59 -5.07
N THR A 161 -21.90 -10.46 -6.26
CA THR A 161 -21.96 -11.54 -7.25
C THR A 161 -21.65 -10.93 -8.63
N PRO A 162 -20.64 -11.38 -9.39
CA PRO A 162 -19.70 -12.45 -9.06
C PRO A 162 -18.72 -12.05 -7.95
N ALA A 163 -18.22 -13.04 -7.22
CA ALA A 163 -17.29 -12.84 -6.11
C ALA A 163 -15.95 -12.26 -6.59
N VAL A 164 -15.49 -11.19 -5.92
CA VAL A 164 -14.20 -10.55 -6.18
C VAL A 164 -13.19 -11.02 -5.13
N LYS A 165 -12.19 -11.78 -5.58
CA LYS A 165 -11.09 -12.28 -4.74
C LYS A 165 -9.93 -11.30 -4.77
N LEU A 166 -9.44 -10.88 -3.59
CA LEU A 166 -8.30 -9.96 -3.49
C LEU A 166 -7.29 -10.29 -2.38
N THR A 167 -7.53 -11.35 -1.58
CA THR A 167 -6.68 -11.67 -0.42
C THR A 167 -5.24 -12.01 -0.83
N LYS A 168 -5.03 -12.61 -2.00
CA LYS A 168 -3.70 -12.95 -2.52
C LYS A 168 -2.93 -11.70 -2.93
N GLU A 169 -3.62 -10.78 -3.59
CA GLU A 169 -3.14 -9.50 -4.09
C GLU A 169 -2.80 -8.58 -2.91
N ALA A 170 -3.66 -8.52 -1.89
CA ALA A 170 -3.38 -7.80 -0.65
C ALA A 170 -2.11 -8.32 0.05
N ASN A 171 -1.93 -9.65 0.14
CA ASN A 171 -0.70 -10.23 0.68
C ASN A 171 0.53 -9.99 -0.22
N ALA A 172 0.36 -9.87 -1.53
CA ALA A 172 1.43 -9.48 -2.44
C ALA A 172 1.84 -8.01 -2.22
N ALA A 173 0.88 -7.11 -2.06
CA ALA A 173 1.13 -5.70 -1.74
C ALA A 173 1.90 -5.53 -0.44
N ILE A 174 1.51 -6.22 0.65
CA ILE A 174 2.26 -6.23 1.92
C ILE A 174 3.73 -6.62 1.67
N ARG A 175 3.96 -7.72 0.96
CA ARG A 175 5.32 -8.20 0.68
C ARG A 175 6.13 -7.23 -0.18
N ASN A 176 5.50 -6.55 -1.14
CA ASN A 176 6.19 -5.60 -2.00
C ASN A 176 6.49 -4.29 -1.26
N ILE A 177 5.57 -3.76 -0.45
CA ILE A 177 5.84 -2.61 0.44
C ILE A 177 7.04 -2.92 1.34
N MET A 178 7.06 -4.12 1.93
CA MET A 178 8.18 -4.53 2.78
C MET A 178 9.50 -4.59 2.04
N LYS A 179 9.53 -5.19 0.85
CA LYS A 179 10.73 -5.25 0.01
C LYS A 179 11.21 -3.86 -0.40
N SER A 180 10.30 -2.97 -0.79
CA SER A 180 10.66 -1.59 -1.14
C SER A 180 11.25 -0.86 0.07
N THR A 181 10.67 -1.01 1.26
CA THR A 181 11.19 -0.39 2.48
C THR A 181 12.57 -0.91 2.86
N GLN A 182 12.77 -2.23 2.82
CA GLN A 182 14.09 -2.84 3.08
C GLN A 182 15.14 -2.36 2.10
N GLN A 183 14.75 -2.17 0.84
CA GLN A 183 15.62 -1.66 -0.22
C GLN A 183 15.94 -0.17 -0.02
N MET A 184 15.06 0.61 0.61
CA MET A 184 15.25 2.03 0.92
C MET A 184 15.96 2.30 2.26
N ARG A 185 16.03 1.31 3.17
CA ARG A 185 16.44 1.51 4.57
C ARG A 185 17.78 2.22 4.74
N ASP A 186 18.71 2.04 3.81
CA ASP A 186 20.09 2.53 3.93
C ASP A 186 20.27 3.94 3.37
N TYR A 187 19.17 4.59 2.96
CA TYR A 187 19.16 5.94 2.41
C TYR A 187 18.54 6.97 3.37
N GLY A 188 18.90 8.21 3.13
CA GLY A 188 18.41 9.41 3.80
C GLY A 188 18.86 10.65 3.03
N ASN A 189 18.32 11.81 3.39
CA ASN A 189 18.56 13.09 2.74
C ASN A 189 19.23 14.11 3.69
N GLY A 190 19.95 13.62 4.69
CA GLY A 190 20.60 14.46 5.70
C GLY A 190 21.66 13.70 6.52
N THR A 191 21.58 13.83 7.85
CA THR A 191 22.54 13.24 8.80
C THR A 191 22.22 11.80 9.18
N ASN A 192 21.10 11.25 8.71
CA ASN A 192 20.61 9.96 9.14
C ASN A 192 20.12 9.06 8.00
N THR A 193 19.66 7.85 8.34
CA THR A 193 19.06 6.90 7.41
C THR A 193 17.72 6.41 7.93
N LEU A 194 16.87 5.92 7.03
CA LEU A 194 15.61 5.26 7.39
C LEU A 194 15.83 4.12 8.39
N ARG A 195 16.91 3.35 8.25
CA ARG A 195 17.29 2.28 9.18
C ARG A 195 17.41 2.81 10.60
N ARG A 196 18.16 3.89 10.81
CA ARG A 196 18.38 4.44 12.15
C ARG A 196 17.10 5.04 12.74
N GLU A 197 16.24 5.66 11.94
CA GLU A 197 14.93 6.12 12.41
C GLU A 197 13.99 4.97 12.80
N LEU A 198 13.98 3.89 12.01
CA LEU A 198 13.25 2.67 12.34
C LEU A 198 13.78 2.02 13.63
N GLU A 199 15.11 1.95 13.80
CA GLU A 199 15.75 1.44 15.03
C GLU A 199 15.36 2.29 16.26
N LYS A 200 15.40 3.63 16.15
CA LYS A 200 14.96 4.52 17.23
C LYS A 200 13.50 4.26 17.61
N LYS A 201 12.60 4.18 16.63
CA LYS A 201 11.19 3.87 16.88
C LYS A 201 11.03 2.51 17.57
N GLN A 202 11.81 1.51 17.16
CA GLN A 202 11.80 0.19 17.80
C GLN A 202 12.23 0.24 19.28
N VAL A 203 13.27 1.02 19.59
CA VAL A 203 13.74 1.22 20.98
C VAL A 203 12.69 1.96 21.80
N MET A 204 12.12 3.04 21.26
CA MET A 204 11.09 3.83 21.95
C MET A 204 9.86 3.00 22.31
N ARG A 205 9.41 2.12 21.41
CA ARG A 205 8.31 1.19 21.74
C ARG A 205 8.66 0.23 22.87
N GLY A 206 9.88 -0.29 22.87
CA GLY A 206 10.39 -1.12 23.98
C GLY A 206 10.40 -0.38 25.31
N LEU A 207 10.89 0.86 25.33
CA LEU A 207 10.90 1.71 26.53
C LEU A 207 9.50 2.06 27.02
N SER A 208 8.53 2.20 26.11
CA SER A 208 7.12 2.46 26.46
C SER A 208 6.33 1.23 26.94
N GLY A 209 6.96 0.06 27.06
CA GLY A 209 6.29 -1.19 27.45
C GLY A 209 5.42 -1.82 26.36
N GLN A 210 5.42 -1.27 25.15
CA GLN A 210 4.67 -1.80 24.00
C GLN A 210 5.36 -3.01 23.33
N GLY A 211 6.57 -3.35 23.77
CA GLY A 211 7.34 -4.47 23.25
C GLY A 211 7.95 -4.22 21.87
N ILE A 212 8.25 -5.31 21.15
CA ILE A 212 8.85 -5.24 19.81
C ILE A 212 7.79 -5.08 18.74
N ASP A 213 7.99 -4.15 17.80
CA ASP A 213 7.09 -3.95 16.69
C ASP A 213 7.46 -4.93 15.57
N ALA A 214 6.57 -5.85 15.26
CA ALA A 214 6.83 -6.86 14.24
C ALA A 214 7.03 -6.24 12.85
N ALA A 215 6.34 -5.15 12.51
CA ALA A 215 6.49 -4.46 11.24
C ALA A 215 7.88 -3.83 11.14
N ILE A 216 8.28 -3.06 12.14
CA ILE A 216 9.60 -2.42 12.19
C ILE A 216 10.71 -3.47 12.17
N LYS A 217 10.57 -4.54 12.95
CA LYS A 217 11.52 -5.67 12.95
C LYS A 217 11.66 -6.30 11.55
N LEU A 218 10.55 -6.47 10.82
CA LEU A 218 10.59 -6.99 9.45
C LEU A 218 11.24 -5.98 8.48
N MET A 219 11.00 -4.68 8.66
CA MET A 219 11.56 -3.62 7.80
C MET A 219 13.08 -3.50 7.96
N LEU A 220 13.59 -3.83 9.15
CA LEU A 220 15.03 -3.83 9.45
C LEU A 220 15.76 -5.11 8.99
N LYS A 221 15.05 -6.18 8.59
CA LYS A 221 15.70 -7.42 8.13
C LYS A 221 16.55 -7.18 6.87
N PRO A 222 17.75 -7.77 6.79
CA PRO A 222 18.64 -7.69 5.62
C PRO A 222 18.14 -8.39 4.37
#